data_AF-A0A523Y8N7-F1
#
_entry.id   AF-A0A523Y8N7-F1
#
_cell.length_a   1.000
_cell.length_b   1.000
_cell.length_c   1.000
_cell.angle_alpha   90.00
_cell.angle_beta   90.00
_cell.angle_gamma   90.00
#
_symmetry.space_group_name_H-M   'P 1'
#
loop_
_entity.id
_entity.type
_entity.pdbx_description
1 polymer ?
#
loop_
_entity_poly.entity_id
_entity_poly.type
_entity_poly.pdbx_seq_one_letter_code
_entity_poly.pdbx_strand_id
1 'polypeptide(L)'
;MGLILGWQGSTGIVTKLGINIYPRPRFKAMVGWGIFTTHEEPLPESCARFLIKLGRADLTYDISGHTWGAVQIGRGLKYPLPPKPKEEPELYFSATTYAFTEEELEVKKKIIEKLVKEGISSGLPIATTDVTERAKVEMPTK
;
A
#
# COMPACT_ATOMS: atom_id res chain seq x y z
N MET A 1 7.90 -8.05 28.66
CA MET A 1 6.87 -8.90 28.03
C MET A 1 6.01 -9.50 29.12
N GLY A 2 4.69 -9.29 29.10
CA GLY A 2 3.78 -9.86 30.09
C GLY A 2 3.51 -11.35 29.82
N LEU A 3 3.26 -12.13 30.88
CA LEU A 3 3.10 -13.60 30.88
C LEU A 3 2.11 -14.15 29.83
N ILE A 4 1.13 -13.36 29.39
CA ILE A 4 0.06 -13.77 28.46
C ILE A 4 0.36 -13.37 27.01
N LEU A 5 1.16 -12.33 26.78
CA LEU A 5 1.46 -11.84 25.44
C LEU A 5 2.41 -12.84 24.74
N GLY A 6 1.96 -13.40 23.61
CA GLY A 6 2.79 -14.26 22.76
C GLY A 6 2.80 -15.75 23.11
N TRP A 7 1.91 -16.24 23.98
CA TRP A 7 1.77 -17.68 24.26
C TRP A 7 0.78 -18.42 23.32
N GLN A 8 0.20 -17.72 22.35
CA GLN A 8 -0.72 -18.31 21.35
C GLN A 8 -1.84 -19.19 21.96
N GLY A 9 -2.37 -18.81 23.12
CA GLY A 9 -3.50 -19.51 23.78
C GLY A 9 -3.13 -20.62 24.76
N SER A 10 -1.85 -20.84 25.08
CA SER A 10 -1.43 -21.93 25.99
C SER A 10 -1.55 -21.62 27.50
N THR A 11 -1.88 -20.39 27.91
CA THR A 11 -1.81 -19.89 29.32
C THR A 11 -3.17 -19.62 29.93
N GLY A 12 -4.22 -19.61 29.12
CA GLY A 12 -5.55 -19.21 29.53
C GLY A 12 -6.24 -18.35 28.47
N ILE A 13 -7.43 -17.86 28.83
CA ILE A 13 -8.32 -17.10 27.93
C ILE A 13 -8.37 -15.65 28.39
N VAL A 14 -7.98 -14.72 27.50
CA VAL A 14 -8.13 -13.27 27.74
C VAL A 14 -9.60 -12.90 27.50
N THR A 15 -10.33 -12.53 28.56
CA THR A 15 -11.76 -12.16 28.46
C THR A 15 -11.98 -10.66 28.34
N LYS A 16 -11.01 -9.83 28.74
CA LYS A 16 -11.03 -8.38 28.59
C LYS A 16 -9.61 -7.88 28.29
N LEU A 17 -9.50 -6.90 27.40
CA LEU A 17 -8.25 -6.28 27.01
C LEU A 17 -8.44 -4.76 26.90
N GLY A 18 -7.55 -4.00 27.51
CA GLY A 18 -7.41 -2.57 27.22
C GLY A 18 -6.44 -2.37 26.06
N ILE A 19 -6.82 -1.57 25.07
CA ILE A 19 -5.97 -1.21 23.94
C ILE A 19 -5.87 0.30 23.83
N ASN A 20 -4.72 0.79 23.38
CA ASN A 20 -4.58 2.21 23.05
C ASN A 20 -5.38 2.51 21.78
N ILE A 21 -6.16 3.58 21.83
CA ILE A 21 -6.84 4.16 20.66
C ILE A 21 -6.18 5.48 20.30
N TYR A 22 -5.86 5.66 19.03
CA TYR A 22 -5.24 6.88 18.53
C TYR A 22 -6.27 7.76 17.83
N PRO A 23 -6.15 9.10 17.92
CA PRO A 23 -7.06 9.99 17.22
C PRO A 23 -6.96 9.78 15.72
N ARG A 24 -8.11 9.78 15.05
CA ARG A 24 -8.18 9.61 13.59
C ARG A 24 -7.66 10.86 12.89
N PRO A 25 -6.64 10.75 12.02
CA PRO A 25 -6.22 11.87 11.18
C PRO A 25 -7.33 12.28 10.21
N ARG A 26 -7.47 13.59 9.94
CA ARG A 26 -8.56 14.14 9.12
C ARG A 26 -8.29 14.03 7.62
N PHE A 27 -7.02 14.06 7.24
CA PHE A 27 -6.60 14.12 5.84
C PHE A 27 -5.98 12.79 5.42
N LYS A 28 -6.28 12.36 4.19
CA LYS A 28 -5.79 11.12 3.57
C LYS A 28 -5.30 11.42 2.16
N ALA A 29 -4.17 10.83 1.79
CA ALA A 29 -3.69 10.80 0.42
C ALA A 29 -3.22 9.39 0.08
N MET A 30 -3.28 9.04 -1.20
CA MET A 30 -2.79 7.78 -1.71
C MET A 30 -1.92 8.04 -2.93
N VAL A 31 -0.74 7.43 -2.97
CA VAL A 31 0.18 7.51 -4.12
C VAL A 31 0.35 6.11 -4.69
N GLY A 32 0.05 5.95 -5.97
CA GLY A 32 0.06 4.67 -6.68
C GLY A 32 1.26 4.49 -7.58
N TRP A 33 1.77 3.26 -7.65
CA TRP A 33 2.67 2.82 -8.71
C TRP A 33 2.37 1.38 -9.12
N GLY A 34 2.72 1.03 -10.34
CA GLY A 34 2.63 -0.31 -10.88
C GLY A 34 4.02 -0.87 -11.14
N ILE A 35 4.20 -2.17 -10.99
CA ILE A 35 5.42 -2.90 -11.34
C ILE A 35 5.14 -3.78 -12.56
N PHE A 36 5.96 -3.61 -13.59
CA PHE A 36 5.97 -4.43 -14.80
C PHE A 36 6.92 -5.59 -14.56
N THR A 37 6.36 -6.74 -14.26
CA THR A 37 7.09 -7.99 -14.05
C THR A 37 6.24 -9.13 -14.62
N THR A 38 6.85 -10.29 -14.84
CA THR A 38 6.14 -11.51 -15.19
C THR A 38 6.00 -12.36 -13.92
N HIS A 39 4.92 -13.15 -13.82
CA HIS A 39 4.76 -14.11 -12.72
C HIS A 39 5.76 -15.28 -12.75
N GLU A 40 6.65 -15.29 -13.74
CA GLU A 40 7.62 -16.35 -14.00
C GLU A 40 8.87 -16.18 -13.13
N GLU A 41 9.12 -14.97 -12.63
CA GLU A 41 10.26 -14.65 -11.77
C GLU A 41 9.78 -14.05 -10.43
N PRO A 42 10.53 -14.27 -9.33
CA PRO A 42 10.26 -13.58 -8.07
C PRO A 42 10.32 -12.05 -8.29
N LEU A 43 9.62 -11.30 -7.44
CA LEU A 43 9.69 -9.84 -7.46
C LEU A 43 11.16 -9.41 -7.51
N PRO A 44 11.59 -8.60 -8.51
CA PRO A 44 12.98 -8.22 -8.63
C PRO A 44 13.50 -7.62 -7.33
N GLU A 45 14.70 -8.03 -6.91
CA GLU A 45 15.29 -7.60 -5.64
C GLU A 45 15.35 -6.06 -5.53
N SER A 46 15.61 -5.39 -6.66
CA SER A 46 15.62 -3.94 -6.78
C SER A 46 14.26 -3.30 -6.44
N CYS A 47 13.15 -3.92 -6.87
CA CYS A 47 11.79 -3.53 -6.49
C CYS A 47 11.51 -3.80 -5.00
N ALA A 48 11.96 -4.93 -4.46
CA ALA A 48 11.83 -5.22 -3.03
C ALA A 48 12.60 -4.21 -2.16
N ARG A 49 13.84 -3.85 -2.55
CA ARG A 49 14.63 -2.81 -1.89
C ARG A 49 13.98 -1.43 -1.98
N PHE A 50 13.30 -1.13 -3.08
CA PHE A 50 12.50 0.08 -3.22
C PHE A 50 11.32 0.12 -2.21
N LEU A 51 10.59 -0.99 -2.05
CA LEU A 51 9.53 -1.08 -1.02
C LEU A 51 10.09 -0.89 0.41
N ILE A 52 11.26 -1.46 0.70
CA ILE A 52 11.94 -1.24 1.99
C ILE A 52 12.33 0.24 2.16
N LYS A 53 12.83 0.90 1.10
CA LYS A 53 13.16 2.34 1.14
C LYS A 53 11.91 3.18 1.43
N LEU A 54 10.77 2.87 0.80
CA LEU A 54 9.49 3.53 1.08
C LEU A 54 9.06 3.33 2.53
N GLY A 55 9.08 2.09 3.04
CA GLY A 55 8.72 1.80 4.42
C GLY A 55 9.62 2.51 5.44
N ARG A 56 10.93 2.62 5.15
CA ARG A 56 11.89 3.35 5.99
C ARG A 56 11.72 4.87 5.98
N ALA A 57 10.97 5.43 5.04
CA ALA A 57 10.67 6.86 5.05
C ALA A 57 9.69 7.23 6.18
N ASP A 58 8.96 6.25 6.74
CA ASP A 58 8.00 6.44 7.84
C ASP A 58 6.92 7.50 7.55
N LEU A 59 6.54 7.62 6.26
CA LEU A 59 5.50 8.54 5.80
C LEU A 59 4.18 7.82 5.48
N THR A 60 4.25 6.51 5.30
CA THR A 60 3.15 5.67 4.85
C THR A 60 2.59 4.89 6.03
N TYR A 61 1.28 4.97 6.24
CA TYR A 61 0.59 4.15 7.23
C TYR A 61 0.32 2.73 6.71
N ASP A 62 0.16 2.61 5.40
CA ASP A 62 -0.04 1.33 4.74
C ASP A 62 0.56 1.36 3.33
N ILE A 63 1.13 0.23 2.93
CA ILE A 63 1.55 -0.02 1.55
C ILE A 63 0.86 -1.32 1.12
N SER A 64 -0.18 -1.18 0.31
CA SER A 64 -0.92 -2.32 -0.21
C SER A 64 -0.40 -2.70 -1.59
N GLY A 65 -0.29 -4.01 -1.86
CA GLY A 65 0.11 -4.55 -3.16
C GLY A 65 -0.92 -5.58 -3.64
N HIS A 66 -1.38 -5.43 -4.87
CA HIS A 66 -2.39 -6.30 -5.47
C HIS A 66 -1.94 -6.73 -6.87
N THR A 67 -2.19 -7.99 -7.22
CA THR A 67 -2.01 -8.45 -8.61
C THR A 67 -3.04 -7.82 -9.52
N TRP A 68 -2.73 -7.74 -10.82
CA TRP A 68 -3.66 -7.25 -11.84
C TRP A 68 -5.01 -7.95 -11.75
N GLY A 69 -5.00 -9.28 -11.61
CA GLY A 69 -6.23 -10.05 -11.47
C GLY A 69 -7.07 -9.64 -10.26
N ALA A 70 -6.43 -9.45 -9.09
CA ALA A 70 -7.11 -8.97 -7.89
C ALA A 70 -7.68 -7.56 -8.08
N VAL A 71 -6.97 -6.68 -8.79
CA VAL A 71 -7.45 -5.34 -9.17
C VAL A 71 -8.72 -5.43 -10.01
N GLN A 72 -8.75 -6.29 -11.04
CA GLN A 72 -9.90 -6.42 -11.92
C GLN A 72 -11.11 -7.02 -11.19
N ILE A 73 -10.90 -8.03 -10.33
CA ILE A 73 -11.97 -8.58 -9.50
C ILE A 73 -12.52 -7.52 -8.55
N GLY A 74 -11.65 -6.72 -7.93
CA GLY A 74 -12.06 -5.58 -7.11
C GLY A 74 -12.81 -4.49 -7.88
N ARG A 75 -12.61 -4.41 -9.20
CA ARG A 75 -13.38 -3.54 -10.12
C ARG A 75 -14.69 -4.17 -10.61
N GLY A 76 -15.04 -5.36 -10.14
CA GLY A 76 -16.29 -6.04 -10.45
C GLY A 76 -16.24 -6.99 -11.64
N LEU A 77 -15.06 -7.26 -12.22
CA LEU A 77 -14.93 -8.30 -13.23
C LEU A 77 -15.08 -9.69 -12.59
N LYS A 78 -15.85 -10.57 -13.24
CA LYS A 78 -16.02 -11.96 -12.81
C LYS A 78 -14.98 -12.86 -13.46
N TYR A 79 -14.58 -13.90 -12.73
CA TYR A 79 -13.73 -14.95 -13.27
C TYR A 79 -14.50 -15.80 -14.32
N PRO A 80 -13.88 -16.27 -15.41
CA PRO A 80 -12.48 -16.08 -15.79
C PRO A 80 -12.18 -14.67 -16.28
N LEU A 81 -11.02 -14.13 -15.89
CA LEU A 81 -10.58 -12.81 -16.31
C LEU A 81 -10.08 -12.84 -17.76
N PRO A 82 -10.21 -11.73 -18.51
CA PRO A 82 -9.56 -11.60 -19.80
C PRO A 82 -8.04 -11.68 -19.65
N PRO A 83 -7.29 -11.99 -20.73
CA PRO A 83 -5.84 -11.92 -20.69
C PRO A 83 -5.39 -10.50 -20.34
N LYS A 84 -4.39 -10.39 -19.47
CA LYS A 84 -3.84 -9.11 -19.03
C LYS A 84 -3.22 -8.36 -20.23
N PRO A 85 -3.56 -7.08 -20.45
CA PRO A 85 -2.87 -6.24 -21.43
C PRO A 85 -1.36 -6.12 -21.12
N LYS A 86 -0.53 -6.01 -22.15
CA LYS A 86 0.93 -5.89 -21.96
C LYS A 86 1.33 -4.54 -21.36
N GLU A 87 0.50 -3.53 -21.61
CA GLU A 87 0.66 -2.14 -21.19
C GLU A 87 0.25 -1.94 -19.73
N GLU A 88 -0.43 -2.92 -19.12
CA GLU A 88 -0.83 -2.87 -17.71
C GLU A 88 0.21 -3.55 -16.80
N PRO A 89 0.53 -2.94 -15.64
CA PRO A 89 1.44 -3.55 -14.68
C PRO A 89 0.87 -4.84 -14.09
N GLU A 90 1.74 -5.74 -13.68
CA GLU A 90 1.33 -7.00 -13.03
C GLU A 90 0.97 -6.78 -11.57
N LEU A 91 1.74 -5.93 -10.89
CA LEU A 91 1.50 -5.60 -9.49
C LEU A 91 1.15 -4.12 -9.38
N TYR A 92 0.03 -3.83 -8.73
CA TYR A 92 -0.39 -2.48 -8.39
C TYR A 92 -0.13 -2.26 -6.91
N PHE A 93 0.69 -1.27 -6.62
CA PHE A 93 0.95 -0.82 -5.27
C PHE A 93 0.32 0.54 -5.01
N SER A 94 -0.08 0.76 -3.77
CA SER A 94 -0.47 2.06 -3.27
C SER A 94 0.08 2.29 -1.88
N ALA A 95 0.66 3.48 -1.68
CA ALA A 95 1.05 3.99 -0.38
C ALA A 95 -0.05 4.93 0.13
N THR A 96 -0.64 4.57 1.26
CA THR A 96 -1.63 5.41 1.96
C THR A 96 -0.92 6.21 3.05
N THR A 97 -1.16 7.52 3.05
CA THR A 97 -0.67 8.43 4.10
C THR A 97 -1.82 9.22 4.70
N TYR A 98 -1.66 9.53 5.99
CA TYR A 98 -2.62 10.27 6.79
C TYR A 98 -1.93 11.45 7.50
N ALA A 99 -2.70 12.50 7.73
CA ALA A 99 -2.23 13.71 8.39
C ALA A 99 -3.34 14.42 9.18
N PHE A 100 -2.94 15.22 10.17
CA PHE A 100 -3.87 16.02 10.98
C PHE A 100 -4.12 17.40 10.38
N THR A 101 -3.21 17.90 9.53
CA THR A 101 -3.40 19.12 8.72
C THR A 101 -3.21 18.84 7.23
N GLU A 102 -3.73 19.74 6.40
CA GLU A 102 -3.62 19.63 4.93
C GLU A 102 -2.18 19.88 4.46
N GLU A 103 -1.46 20.81 5.10
CA GLU A 103 -0.06 21.11 4.81
C GLU A 103 0.85 19.93 5.12
N GLU A 104 0.62 19.26 6.26
CA GLU A 104 1.34 18.04 6.62
C GLU A 104 1.11 16.95 5.58
N LEU A 105 -0.14 16.76 5.12
CA LEU A 105 -0.47 15.79 4.09
C LEU A 105 0.29 16.07 2.79
N GLU A 106 0.29 17.33 2.35
CA GLU A 106 0.89 17.74 1.10
C GLU A 106 2.42 17.54 1.10
N VAL A 107 3.08 17.82 2.23
CA VAL A 107 4.52 17.54 2.37
C VAL A 107 4.79 16.04 2.33
N LYS A 108 4.05 15.22 3.08
CA LYS A 108 4.21 13.75 3.06
C LYS A 108 4.00 13.18 1.66
N LYS A 109 2.93 13.60 0.99
CA LYS A 109 2.59 13.20 -0.38
C LYS A 109 3.71 13.55 -1.35
N LYS A 110 4.24 14.78 -1.31
CA LYS A 110 5.36 15.21 -2.17
C LYS A 110 6.60 14.35 -1.99
N ILE A 111 6.93 13.97 -0.75
CA ILE A 111 8.10 13.12 -0.50
C ILE A 111 7.86 11.71 -1.05
N ILE A 112 6.68 11.13 -0.86
CA ILE A 112 6.33 9.82 -1.41
C ILE A 112 6.40 9.84 -2.95
N GLU A 113 5.80 10.86 -3.59
CA GLU A 113 5.86 11.03 -5.04
C GLU A 113 7.29 11.19 -5.54
N LYS A 114 8.15 11.91 -4.80
CA LYS A 114 9.57 12.03 -5.11
C LYS A 114 10.26 10.68 -5.05
N LEU A 115 10.01 9.87 -4.02
CA LEU A 115 10.58 8.52 -3.90
C LEU A 115 10.17 7.61 -5.06
N VAL A 116 8.90 7.67 -5.48
CA VAL A 116 8.41 6.92 -6.65
C VAL A 116 9.10 7.39 -7.92
N LYS A 117 9.22 8.71 -8.13
CA LYS A 117 9.94 9.29 -9.29
C LYS A 117 11.41 8.88 -9.32
N GLU A 118 12.08 8.88 -8.17
CA GLU A 118 13.45 8.38 -8.04
C GLU A 118 13.55 6.91 -8.47
N GLY A 119 12.61 6.07 -8.03
CA GLY A 119 12.52 4.67 -8.44
C GLY A 119 12.42 4.51 -9.96
N ILE A 120 11.53 5.27 -10.61
CA ILE A 120 11.38 5.30 -12.07
C ILE A 120 12.70 5.72 -12.73
N SER A 121 13.31 6.82 -12.27
CA SER A 121 14.55 7.35 -12.85
C SER A 121 15.75 6.42 -12.68
N SER A 122 15.73 5.53 -11.69
CA SER A 122 16.77 4.53 -11.45
C SER A 122 16.68 3.29 -12.35
N GLY A 123 15.73 3.27 -13.30
CA GLY A 123 15.55 2.18 -14.25
C GLY A 123 14.76 0.99 -13.68
N LEU A 124 14.08 1.15 -12.53
CA LEU A 124 13.16 0.14 -12.06
C LEU A 124 11.99 0.00 -13.05
N PRO A 125 11.47 -1.21 -13.27
CA PRO A 125 10.34 -1.44 -14.17
C PRO A 125 9.02 -1.03 -13.48
N ILE A 126 8.93 0.22 -13.07
CA ILE A 126 7.77 0.79 -12.38
C ILE A 126 7.23 2.00 -13.13
N ALA A 127 5.93 2.25 -13.02
CA ALA A 127 5.30 3.48 -13.50
C ALA A 127 4.27 3.98 -12.49
N THR A 128 3.98 5.28 -12.51
CA THR A 128 2.90 5.85 -11.70
C THR A 128 1.55 5.29 -12.14
N THR A 129 0.69 4.96 -11.19
CA THR A 129 -0.68 4.50 -11.47
C THR A 129 -1.70 5.43 -10.82
N ASP A 130 -2.82 5.61 -11.50
CA ASP A 130 -3.94 6.36 -10.93
C ASP A 130 -4.64 5.52 -9.85
N VAL A 131 -4.67 6.05 -8.64
CA VAL A 131 -5.30 5.46 -7.45
C VAL A 131 -6.46 6.31 -6.92
N THR A 132 -6.90 7.32 -7.68
CA THR A 132 -7.92 8.28 -7.25
C THR A 132 -9.25 7.60 -6.92
N GLU A 133 -9.67 6.62 -7.73
CA GLU A 133 -10.89 5.84 -7.47
C GLU A 133 -10.77 4.95 -6.23
N ARG A 134 -9.59 4.36 -5.97
CA ARG A 134 -9.34 3.55 -4.76
C ARG A 134 -9.31 4.39 -3.49
N ALA A 135 -8.75 5.59 -3.58
CA ALA A 135 -8.73 6.54 -2.47
C ALA A 135 -10.14 6.90 -1.98
N LYS A 136 -11.15 6.92 -2.88
CA LYS A 136 -12.55 7.24 -2.58
C LYS A 136 -13.32 6.10 -1.89
N VAL A 137 -13.06 4.85 -2.27
CA VAL A 137 -13.85 3.67 -1.83
C VAL A 137 -13.48 3.22 -0.42
N GLU A 138 -12.25 3.49 0.03
CA GLU A 138 -11.73 2.93 1.28
C GLU A 138 -12.17 3.62 2.58
N MET A 139 -12.98 4.67 2.55
CA MET A 139 -13.86 5.12 3.66
C MET A 139 -14.43 6.52 3.37
N PRO A 140 -15.74 6.75 3.52
CA PRO A 140 -16.28 8.10 3.52
C PRO A 140 -15.71 8.89 4.71
N THR A 141 -15.00 9.97 4.41
CA THR A 141 -14.83 11.10 5.32
C THR A 141 -16.18 11.79 5.45
N LYS A 142 -16.94 11.44 6.50
CA LYS A 142 -17.92 12.36 7.05
C LYS A 142 -17.19 13.38 7.91
#